data_AF-A0A5B0FGK4-F1
#
_entry.id   AF-A0A5B0FGK4-F1
#
_cell.length_a   1.000
_cell.length_b   1.000
_cell.length_c   1.000
_cell.angle_alpha   90.00
_cell.angle_beta   90.00
_cell.angle_gamma   90.00
#
_symmetry.space_group_name_H-M   'P 1'
#
loop_
_entity.id
_entity.type
_entity.pdbx_description
1 polymer ?
#
loop_
_entity_poly.entity_id
_entity_poly.type
_entity_poly.pdbx_seq_one_letter_code
_entity_poly.pdbx_strand_id
1 'polypeptide(L)' 'MDPQYHIITWFSQEDFAFIAQIRQVPQCIAQGQTEEEALLNLKTLITNYSPDTNGPFNFIVT' A
#
# COMPACT_ATOMS: atom_id res chain seq x y z
N MET A 1 -15.59 -11.69 -10.18
CA MET A 1 -15.42 -11.66 -8.71
C MET A 1 -14.57 -10.46 -8.40
N ASP A 2 -15.09 -9.49 -7.66
CA ASP A 2 -14.29 -8.39 -7.14
C ASP A 2 -13.38 -8.92 -6.02
N PRO A 3 -12.06 -8.81 -6.15
CA PRO A 3 -11.16 -9.28 -5.10
C PRO A 3 -11.36 -8.42 -3.84
N GLN A 4 -11.66 -9.06 -2.72
CA GLN A 4 -11.72 -8.40 -1.41
C GLN A 4 -10.33 -8.41 -0.76
N TYR A 5 -9.78 -7.23 -0.52
CA TYR A 5 -8.51 -7.04 0.16
C TYR A 5 -8.73 -6.54 1.58
N HIS A 6 -8.02 -7.11 2.54
CA HIS A 6 -7.97 -6.56 3.89
C HIS A 6 -6.80 -5.59 3.99
N ILE A 7 -7.13 -4.31 4.11
CA ILE A 7 -6.17 -3.22 4.27
C ILE A 7 -6.13 -2.86 5.76
N ILE A 8 -4.92 -2.75 6.30
CA ILE A 8 -4.67 -2.26 7.65
C ILE A 8 -4.03 -0.88 7.49
N THR A 9 -4.65 0.15 8.06
CA THR A 9 -4.09 1.50 8.13
C THR A 9 -3.69 1.84 9.56
N TRP A 10 -2.52 2.45 9.73
CA TRP A 10 -2.07 2.96 11.02
C TRP A 10 -1.17 4.19 10.82
N PHE A 11 -1.07 5.03 11.83
CA PHE A 11 -0.13 6.14 11.84
C PHE A 11 1.20 5.68 12.45
N SER A 12 2.29 5.81 11.69
CA SER A 12 3.66 5.61 12.19
C SER A 12 4.16 6.90 12.81
N GLN A 13 4.47 6.87 14.10
CA GLN A 13 5.12 8.01 14.76
C GLN A 13 6.59 8.16 14.36
N GLU A 14 7.25 7.06 13.96
CA GLU A 14 8.65 7.06 13.55
C GLU A 14 8.83 7.76 12.20
N ASP A 15 7.94 7.48 11.24
CA ASP A 15 7.96 8.08 9.90
C ASP A 15 7.07 9.33 9.78
N PHE A 16 6.28 9.62 10.82
CA PHE A 16 5.29 10.69 10.85
C PHE A 16 4.31 10.63 9.66
N ALA A 17 3.90 9.42 9.30
CA ALA A 17 3.10 9.14 8.11
C ALA A 17 2.02 8.10 8.40
N PHE A 18 0.92 8.16 7.66
CA PHE A 18 -0.07 7.10 7.59
C PHE A 18 0.45 5.98 6.71
N ILE A 19 0.47 4.76 7.23
CA ILE A 19 0.89 3.55 6.52
C ILE A 19 -0.36 2.71 6.24
N ALA A 20 -0.50 2.26 5.00
CA ALA A 20 -1.55 1.36 4.53
C ALA A 20 -0.91 0.08 3.97
N GLN A 21 -1.29 -1.09 4.50
CA GLN A 21 -0.73 -2.39 4.09
C GLN A 21 -1.82 -3.42 3.83
N ILE A 22 -1.59 -4.29 2.84
CA ILE A 22 -2.47 -5.44 2.56
C ILE A 22 -2.03 -6.64 3.40
N ARG A 23 -2.93 -7.18 4.23
CA ARG A 23 -2.61 -8.34 5.09
C ARG A 23 -2.19 -9.59 4.29
N GLN A 24 -2.77 -9.80 3.12
CA GLN A 24 -2.45 -10.94 2.26
C GLN A 24 -1.08 -10.83 1.57
N VAL A 25 -0.57 -9.61 1.39
CA VAL A 25 0.68 -9.34 0.66
C VAL A 25 1.51 -8.35 1.47
N PRO A 26 2.36 -8.81 2.39
CA PRO A 26 3.12 -7.93 3.29
C PRO A 26 4.13 -7.05 2.54
N GLN A 27 4.48 -7.41 1.30
CA GLN A 27 5.33 -6.62 0.41
C GLN A 27 4.57 -5.45 -0.26
N CYS A 28 3.25 -5.36 -0.09
CA CYS A 28 2.45 -4.26 -0.63
C CYS A 28 2.09 -3.29 0.50
N ILE A 29 2.92 -2.25 0.63
CA ILE A 29 2.80 -1.20 1.64
C ILE A 29 2.83 0.14 0.93
N ALA A 30 1.94 1.04 1.30
CA ALA A 30 1.94 2.43 0.89
C ALA A 30 1.99 3.33 2.12
N GLN A 31 2.51 4.53 1.96
CA GLN A 31 2.45 5.56 2.99
C GLN A 31 1.93 6.87 2.39
N GLY A 32 1.49 7.78 3.26
CA GLY A 32 1.02 9.12 2.90
C GLY A 32 0.99 10.03 4.12
N GLN A 33 0.91 11.35 3.90
CA GLN A 33 0.75 12.33 4.97
C GLN A 33 -0.65 12.30 5.58
N THR A 34 -1.62 11.79 4.83
CA THR A 34 -3.00 11.58 5.28
C THR A 34 -3.43 10.14 5.02
N GLU A 35 -4.49 9.70 5.73
CA GLU A 35 -5.06 8.36 5.55
C GLU A 35 -5.58 8.15 4.12
N GLU A 36 -6.17 9.19 3.53
CA GLU A 36 -6.66 9.19 2.14
C GLU A 36 -5.52 9.03 1.12
N GLU A 37 -4.40 9.72 1.34
CA GLU A 37 -3.22 9.63 0.48
C GLU A 37 -2.59 8.24 0.55
N ALA A 38 -2.45 7.68 1.75
CA ALA A 38 -1.93 6.33 1.95
C ALA A 38 -2.82 5.28 1.23
N LEU A 39 -4.14 5.43 1.31
CA LEU A 39 -5.09 4.57 0.60
C LEU A 39 -5.04 4.74 -0.92
N LEU A 40 -4.91 5.98 -1.41
CA LEU A 40 -4.80 6.27 -2.85
C LEU A 40 -3.53 5.66 -3.45
N ASN A 41 -2.40 5.80 -2.74
CA ASN A 41 -1.12 5.21 -3.10
C ASN A 41 -1.22 3.68 -3.13
N LEU A 42 -1.86 3.08 -2.11
CA LEU A 42 -2.09 1.64 -2.08
C LEU A 42 -2.96 1.15 -3.24
N LYS A 43 -4.04 1.88 -3.55
CA LYS A 43 -4.94 1.55 -4.66
C LYS A 43 -4.21 1.64 -6.01
N THR A 44 -3.32 2.61 -6.17
CA THR A 44 -2.47 2.77 -7.35
C THR A 44 -1.50 1.59 -7.49
N LEU A 45 -0.88 1.16 -6.39
CA LEU A 45 -0.03 -0.03 -6.36
C LEU A 45 -0.81 -1.30 -6.76
N ILE A 46 -2.00 -1.51 -6.21
CA ILE A 46 -2.85 -2.67 -6.55
C ILE A 46 -3.28 -2.62 -8.02
N THR A 47 -3.62 -1.44 -8.53
CA THR A 47 -4.08 -1.28 -9.93
C THR A 47 -2.95 -1.51 -10.92
N ASN A 48 -1.73 -1.09 -10.58
CA ASN A 48 -0.53 -1.31 -11.39
C ASN A 48 0.11 -2.67 -11.15
N TYR A 49 -0.36 -3.44 -10.17
CA TYR A 49 0.14 -4.77 -9.88
C TYR A 49 -0.23 -5.72 -11.03
N SER A 50 0.77 -6.07 -11.83
CA SER A 50 0.69 -7.11 -12.85
C SER A 50 1.56 -8.29 -12.40
N PRO A 51 1.03 -9.53 -12.31
CA PRO A 51 1.77 -10.69 -11.80
C PRO A 51 2.98 -11.06 -12.67
N ASP A 52 3.02 -10.61 -13.92
CA ASP A 52 4.10 -10.91 -14.88
C ASP A 52 5.35 -10.04 -14.69
N THR A 53 5.23 -8.91 -13.98
CA THR A 53 6.34 -8.00 -13.76
C THR A 53 6.99 -8.32 -12.40
N ASN A 54 8.14 -9.01 -12.41
CA ASN A 54 9.09 -9.07 -11.28
C ASN A 54 9.71 -7.68 -11.00
N GLY A 55 8.88 -6.64 -10.90
CA GLY A 55 9.28 -5.30 -10.53
C GLY A 55 9.58 -5.22 -9.04
N PRO A 56 10.42 -4.26 -8.60
CA PRO A 56 10.83 -4.18 -7.21
C PRO A 56 9.59 -3.92 -6.34
N PHE A 57 9.20 -4.91 -5.55
CA PHE A 57 8.15 -4.88 -4.53
C PHE A 57 8.49 -3.94 -3.35
N ASN A 58 9.32 -2.93 -3.58
CA ASN A 58 9.72 -1.90 -2.61
C ASN A 58 9.40 -0.51 -3.18
N PHE A 59 8.18 -0.32 -3.69
CA PHE A 59 7.66 1.04 -3.77
C PHE A 59 7.14 1.42 -2.39
N ILE A 60 8.07 1.75 -1.50
CA ILE A 60 7.76 2.62 -0.37
C ILE A 60 7.55 4.00 -1.00
N VAL A 61 6.34 4.25 -1.51
CA VAL A 61 5.98 5.55 -2.10
C VAL A 61 6.00 6.56 -0.94
N THR A 62 7.06 7.35 -0.86
CA THR A 62 7.23 8.44 0.12
C THR A 62 6.61 9.71 -0.42
#